data_AF-A0ABD2HFN0-F1
#
_entry.id   AF-A0ABD2HFN0-F1
#
_cell.length_a   1.000
_cell.length_b   1.000
_cell.length_c   1.000
_cell.angle_alpha   90.00
_cell.angle_beta   90.00
_cell.angle_gamma   90.00
#
_symmetry.space_group_name_H-M   'P 1'
#
loop_
_entity.id
_entity.type
_entity.pdbx_description
1 polymer ?
#
loop_
_entity_poly.entity_id
_entity_poly.type
_entity_poly.pdbx_seq_one_letter_code
_entity_poly.pdbx_strand_id
1 'polypeptide(L)'
;MQLGRTKLTPEERQRRLREGRCFYSGERGHSIANCRLLKDLARQHPVLVDSGLDASFIDFELAKKLNLETFPLPRPMEASALDGRLPEVGTRVT
;
A
#
# COMPACT_ATOMS: atom_id res chain seq x y z
N MET A 1 8.64 -5.67 18.31
CA MET A 1 7.71 -6.03 17.22
C MET A 1 7.16 -4.75 16.61
N GLN A 2 7.46 -4.45 15.35
CA GLN A 2 6.89 -3.30 14.65
C GLN A 2 5.98 -3.82 13.54
N LEU A 3 4.71 -3.98 13.91
CA LEU A 3 3.63 -4.43 13.05
C LEU A 3 3.16 -3.26 12.18
N GLY A 4 3.73 -3.15 10.98
CA GLY A 4 3.17 -2.39 9.86
C GLY A 4 3.10 -0.86 9.99
N ARG A 5 3.15 -0.22 8.82
CA ARG A 5 2.44 1.05 8.52
C ARG A 5 3.08 2.38 8.90
N THR A 6 4.39 2.46 9.09
CA THR A 6 5.11 3.74 8.88
C THR A 6 6.24 3.51 7.90
N LYS A 7 6.33 4.38 6.88
CA LYS A 7 7.57 4.48 6.07
C LYS A 7 8.72 4.58 7.07
N LEU A 8 9.74 3.74 6.91
CA LEU A 8 10.93 3.83 7.77
C LEU A 8 11.41 5.27 7.73
N THR A 9 11.69 5.86 8.90
CA THR A 9 12.36 7.15 8.92
C THR A 9 13.71 7.01 8.19
N PRO A 10 14.25 8.09 7.62
CA PRO A 10 15.57 8.05 7.00
C PRO A 10 16.63 7.43 7.92
N GLU A 11 16.58 7.72 9.21
CA GLU A 11 17.48 7.21 10.24
C GLU A 11 17.32 5.69 10.40
N GLU A 12 16.08 5.21 10.49
CA GLU A 12 15.80 3.78 10.62
C GLU A 12 16.18 3.00 9.35
N ARG A 13 15.93 3.59 8.18
CA ARG A 13 16.35 3.03 6.90
C ARG A 13 17.87 2.88 6.84
N GLN A 14 18.60 3.93 7.22
CA GLN A 14 20.06 3.91 7.27
C GLN A 14 20.59 2.90 8.29
N ARG A 15 19.97 2.83 9.47
CA ARG A 15 20.31 1.83 10.49
C ARG A 15 20.16 0.41 9.95
N ARG A 16 19.00 0.06 9.37
CA ARG A 16 18.75 -1.27 8.80
C ARG A 16 19.68 -1.60 7.64
N LEU A 17 20.02 -0.61 6.81
CA LEU A 17 20.97 -0.79 5.71
C LEU A 17 22.36 -1.14 6.24
N ARG A 18 22.87 -0.37 7.21
CA ARG A 18 24.17 -0.64 7.86
C ARG A 18 24.20 -2.01 8.55
N GLU A 19 23.09 -2.41 9.14
CA GLU A 19 22.99 -3.62 9.93
C GLU A 19 22.55 -4.86 9.14
N GLY A 20 22.34 -4.73 7.83
CA GLY A 20 21.91 -5.83 6.95
C GLY A 20 20.54 -6.41 7.31
N ARG A 21 19.62 -5.56 7.79
CA ARG A 21 18.27 -5.96 8.21
C ARG A 21 17.25 -5.69 7.10
N CYS A 22 16.27 -6.57 6.98
CA CYS A 22 15.16 -6.42 6.07
C CYS A 22 14.36 -5.15 6.37
N PHE A 23 14.08 -4.34 5.34
CA PHE A 23 13.31 -3.10 5.49
C PHE A 23 11.85 -3.33 5.89
N TYR A 24 11.30 -4.51 5.65
CA TYR A 24 9.96 -4.85 6.08
C TYR A 24 9.95 -5.44 7.49
N SER A 25 10.52 -6.64 7.67
CA SER A 25 10.45 -7.38 8.94
C SER A 25 11.44 -6.93 10.01
N GLY A 26 12.51 -6.20 9.66
CA GLY A 26 13.59 -5.85 10.58
C GLY A 26 14.59 -6.98 10.87
N GLU A 27 14.37 -8.17 10.31
CA GLU A 27 15.19 -9.36 10.52
C GLU A 27 16.37 -9.44 9.55
N ARG A 28 17.46 -10.11 9.96
CA ARG A 28 18.63 -10.38 9.11
C ARG A 28 18.41 -11.64 8.26
N GLY A 29 19.25 -11.81 7.23
CA GLY A 29 19.32 -13.04 6.42
C GLY A 29 18.48 -13.02 5.15
N HIS A 30 17.65 -12.00 4.93
CA HIS A 30 16.89 -11.81 3.69
C HIS A 30 16.70 -10.33 3.34
N SER A 31 16.44 -10.08 2.06
CA SER A 31 16.00 -8.77 1.55
C SER A 31 14.48 -8.64 1.58
N ILE A 32 13.95 -7.43 1.38
CA ILE A 32 12.50 -7.19 1.28
C ILE A 32 11.83 -8.05 0.21
N ALA A 33 12.50 -8.26 -0.94
CA ALA A 33 12.01 -9.10 -2.03
C ALA A 33 11.84 -10.58 -1.61
N ASN A 34 12.61 -11.02 -0.62
CA ASN A 34 12.58 -12.38 -0.09
C ASN A 34 11.93 -12.47 1.30
N CYS A 35 11.26 -11.39 1.77
CA CYS A 35 10.63 -11.39 3.06
C CYS A 35 9.36 -12.25 3.07
N ARG A 36 9.37 -13.35 3.83
CA ARG A 36 8.23 -14.28 3.95
C ARG A 36 6.97 -13.58 4.47
N LEU A 37 7.09 -12.70 5.47
CA LEU A 37 5.96 -11.95 6.01
C LEU A 37 5.25 -11.11 4.94
N LEU A 38 6.00 -10.47 4.05
CA LEU A 38 5.43 -9.68 2.95
C LEU A 38 4.74 -10.58 1.92
N LYS A 39 5.35 -11.74 1.60
CA LYS A 39 4.77 -12.72 0.67
C LYS A 39 3.48 -13.34 1.20
N ASP A 40 3.43 -13.67 2.48
CA ASP A 40 2.24 -14.24 3.11
C ASP A 40 1.11 -13.20 3.19
N LEU A 41 1.43 -11.93 3.45
CA LEU A 41 0.45 -10.83 3.40
C LEU A 41 -0.10 -10.62 1.98
N ALA A 42 0.78 -10.61 0.96
CA ALA A 42 0.40 -10.45 -0.44
C ALA A 42 -0.46 -11.62 -0.95
N ARG A 43 -0.23 -12.85 -0.48
CA ARG A 43 -1.08 -14.01 -0.81
C ARG A 43 -2.49 -13.91 -0.23
N GLN A 44 -2.64 -13.29 0.93
CA GLN A 44 -3.93 -13.16 1.60
C GLN A 44 -4.78 -12.02 1.02
N HIS A 45 -4.16 -11.08 0.29
CA HIS A 45 -4.84 -9.93 -0.30
C HIS A 45 -4.39 -9.78 -1.76
N PRO A 46 -5.08 -10.43 -2.73
CA PRO A 46 -4.72 -10.39 -4.16
C PRO A 46 -4.98 -9.02 -4.82
N VAL A 47 -5.41 -8.03 -4.04
CA VAL A 47 -5.67 -6.66 -4.48
C VAL A 47 -4.54 -5.76 -4.03
N LEU A 48 -3.93 -5.07 -4.99
CA LEU A 48 -2.98 -4.00 -4.74
C LEU A 48 -3.75 -2.76 -4.27
N VAL A 49 -3.78 -2.53 -2.95
CA VAL A 49 -4.23 -1.25 -2.39
C VAL A 49 -3.00 -0.38 -2.21
N ASP A 50 -2.73 0.50 -3.19
CA ASP A 50 -1.70 1.54 -3.05
C ASP A 50 -2.18 2.60 -2.06
N SER A 51 -2.04 2.31 -0.77
CA SER A 51 -2.25 3.29 0.31
C SER A 51 -1.08 4.29 0.43
N GLY A 52 -0.16 4.31 -0.54
CA GLY A 52 1.00 5.22 -0.57
C GLY A 52 0.73 6.58 -1.21
N LEU A 53 -0.47 6.82 -1.73
CA LEU A 53 -0.87 8.09 -2.32
C LEU A 53 -1.59 8.94 -1.26
N ASP A 54 -0.91 9.98 -0.79
CA ASP A 54 -1.40 10.88 0.27
C ASP A 54 -2.57 11.78 -0.20
N ALA A 55 -2.82 11.86 -1.52
CA ALA A 55 -3.87 12.71 -2.10
C ALA A 55 -4.26 12.40 -3.56
N SER A 56 -3.58 11.48 -4.26
CA SER A 56 -3.84 11.25 -5.69
C SER A 56 -4.76 10.07 -5.89
N PHE A 57 -6.06 10.34 -6.01
CA PHE A 57 -7.00 9.35 -6.51
C PHE A 57 -6.84 9.21 -8.02
N ILE A 58 -6.81 7.98 -8.53
CA ILE A 58 -7.02 7.75 -9.96
C ILE A 58 -8.53 7.86 -10.19
N ASP A 59 -8.98 8.99 -10.72
CA ASP A 59 -10.37 9.13 -11.13
C ASP A 59 -10.65 8.30 -12.40
N PHE A 60 -11.94 8.07 -12.66
CA PHE A 60 -12.39 7.24 -13.78
C PHE A 60 -11.99 7.81 -15.14
N GLU A 61 -11.95 9.13 -15.28
CA GLU A 61 -11.58 9.80 -16.52
C GLU A 61 -10.08 9.66 -16.81
N LEU A 62 -9.25 9.71 -15.77
CA LEU A 62 -7.82 9.41 -15.85
C LEU A 62 -7.59 7.94 -16.19
N ALA A 63 -8.31 7.00 -15.56
CA ALA A 63 -8.21 5.58 -15.87
C ALA A 63 -8.51 5.29 -17.36
N LYS A 64 -9.54 5.95 -17.91
CA LYS A 64 -9.86 5.89 -19.35
C LYS A 64 -8.74 6.46 -20.22
N LYS A 65 -8.22 7.65 -19.89
CA LYS A 65 -7.12 8.29 -20.64
C LYS A 65 -5.86 7.42 -20.68
N LEU A 66 -5.59 6.70 -19.59
CA LEU A 66 -4.46 5.77 -19.47
C LEU A 66 -4.75 4.39 -20.07
N ASN A 67 -5.95 4.17 -20.63
CA ASN A 67 -6.39 2.89 -21.19
C ASN A 67 -6.23 1.72 -20.21
N LEU A 68 -6.55 1.96 -18.93
CA LEU A 68 -6.57 0.93 -17.90
C LEU A 68 -7.85 0.11 -18.01
N GLU A 69 -7.71 -1.20 -17.85
CA GLU A 69 -8.87 -2.09 -17.75
C GLU A 69 -9.58 -1.88 -16.40
N THR A 70 -10.89 -1.63 -16.43
CA THR A 70 -11.70 -1.39 -15.24
C THR A 70 -12.82 -2.42 -15.13
N PHE A 71 -13.04 -2.95 -13.93
CA PHE A 71 -14.14 -3.86 -13.65
C PHE A 71 -15.00 -3.33 -12.50
N PRO A 72 -16.35 -3.37 -12.61
CA PRO A 72 -17.21 -2.95 -11.52
C PRO A 72 -17.10 -3.93 -10.35
N LEU A 73 -17.12 -3.39 -9.13
CA LEU A 73 -17.23 -4.22 -7.93
C LEU A 73 -18.68 -4.76 -7.81
N PRO A 74 -18.88 -6.01 -7.39
CA PRO A 74 -20.22 -6.58 -7.20
C PRO A 74 -21.09 -5.82 -6.19
N ARG A 75 -20.45 -5.10 -5.26
CA ARG A 75 -21.09 -4.19 -4.31
C ARG A 75 -20.22 -2.94 -4.15
N PRO A 76 -20.81 -1.74 -4.12
CA PRO A 76 -20.09 -0.53 -3.76
C PRO A 76 -19.40 -0.71 -2.40
N MET A 77 -18.15 -0.28 -2.30
CA MET A 77 -17.36 -0.34 -1.08
C MET A 77 -17.10 1.09 -0.61
N GLU A 78 -17.44 1.37 0.65
CA GLU A 78 -17.01 2.61 1.30
C GLU A 78 -15.51 2.51 1.61
N ALA A 79 -14.74 3.48 1.13
CA ALA A 79 -13.33 3.60 1.43
C ALA A 79 -13.11 4.72 2.46
N SER A 80 -12.28 4.45 3.45
CA SER A 80 -11.77 5.47 4.39
C SER A 80 -10.24 5.38 4.43
N ALA A 81 -9.60 6.51 4.71
CA ALA A 81 -8.20 6.53 5.05
C ALA A 81 -7.95 5.74 6.34
N LEU A 82 -6.70 5.29 6.56
CA LEU A 82 -6.35 4.47 7.72
C LEU A 82 -6.61 5.18 9.07
N ASP A 83 -6.58 6.51 9.08
CA ASP A 83 -6.87 7.36 10.24
C ASP A 83 -8.38 7.65 10.40
N GLY A 84 -9.23 7.00 9.60
CA GLY A 84 -10.69 7.16 9.63
C GLY A 84 -11.19 8.40 8.90
N ARG A 85 -10.33 9.21 8.28
CA ARG A 85 -10.78 10.32 7.44
C ARG A 85 -11.46 9.78 6.19
N LEU A 86 -12.57 10.40 5.82
CA LEU A 86 -13.17 10.13 4.52
C LEU A 86 -12.31 10.75 3.43
N PRO A 87 -12.17 10.10 2.26
CA PRO A 87 -11.68 10.75 1.06
C PRO A 87 -12.44 12.06 0.84
N GLU A 88 -11.75 13.14 0.49
CA GLU A 88 -12.44 14.39 0.13
C GLU A 88 -13.45 14.09 -0.97
N VAL A 89 -14.72 14.43 -0.71
CA VAL A 89 -15.87 14.04 -1.53
C VAL A 89 -15.73 14.67 -2.91
N GLY A 90 -15.35 13.85 -3.90
CA GLY A 90 -15.14 14.33 -5.27
C GLY A 90 -15.58 13.40 -6.39
N THR A 91 -15.94 12.14 -6.14
CA THR A 91 -16.43 11.27 -7.23
C THR A 91 -17.34 10.18 -6.70
N ARG A 92 -18.64 10.28 -7.02
CA ARG A 92 -19.55 9.13 -6.96
C ARG A 92 -19.01 8.08 -7.92
N VAL A 93 -18.55 6.95 -7.40
CA VAL A 93 -18.29 5.75 -8.20
C VAL A 93 -19.64 5.04 -8.37
N THR A 94 -20.34 5.36 -9.46
CA THR A 94 -21.52 4.60 -9.93
C THR A 94 -21.09 3.48 -10.86
#